data_AF-A0A9J5WN92-F1
#
_entry.id   AF-A0A9J5WN92-F1
#
_cell.length_a   1.000
_cell.length_b   1.000
_cell.length_c   1.000
_cell.angle_alpha   90.00
_cell.angle_beta   90.00
_cell.angle_gamma   90.00
#
_symmetry.space_group_name_H-M   'P 1'
#
loop_
_entity.id
_entity.type
_entity.pdbx_description
1 polymer ?
#
loop_
_entity_poly.entity_id
_entity_poly.type
_entity_poly.pdbx_seq_one_letter_code
_entity_poly.pdbx_strand_id
1 'polypeptide(L)'
;MVEDDCVSNVIPLPNVHIKTMIKVIEYWKKHSEEGVSKDMLMDFDKAFMKVHHSILYDLILATNVLNDKEILDVICQEVVDRIKGKTPEETSKEFDIKNDFIPEEEKEIRKDNAWDFE
;
A
#
# COMPACT_ATOMS: atom_id res chain seq x y z
N MET A 1 14.91 -22.04 -2.69
CA MET A 1 14.82 -23.27 -3.49
C MET A 1 13.68 -23.04 -4.47
N VAL A 2 13.98 -22.92 -5.76
CA VAL A 2 12.93 -22.88 -6.79
C VAL A 2 12.54 -24.34 -7.02
N GLU A 3 11.27 -24.69 -6.85
CA GLU A 3 10.81 -26.04 -7.13
C GLU A 3 10.99 -26.33 -8.62
N ASP A 4 11.76 -27.37 -8.90
CA ASP A 4 12.37 -27.71 -10.18
C ASP A 4 11.38 -28.45 -11.09
N ASP A 5 10.26 -27.81 -11.45
CA ASP A 5 9.38 -28.32 -12.51
C ASP A 5 8.70 -27.21 -13.35
N CYS A 6 9.34 -26.04 -13.43
CA CYS A 6 8.92 -25.00 -14.38
C CYS A 6 9.73 -25.15 -15.68
N VAL A 7 9.25 -26.00 -16.60
CA VAL A 7 9.87 -26.29 -17.91
C VAL A 7 9.89 -25.07 -18.86
N SER A 8 9.53 -23.88 -18.37
CA SER A 8 9.60 -22.60 -19.08
C SER A 8 10.21 -21.54 -18.17
N ASN A 9 11.15 -20.74 -18.70
CA ASN A 9 11.78 -19.58 -18.02
C ASN A 9 10.79 -18.42 -17.75
N VAL A 10 9.49 -18.67 -17.73
CA VAL A 10 8.42 -17.67 -17.63
C VAL A 10 7.59 -17.97 -16.39
N ILE A 11 7.47 -16.99 -15.50
CA ILE A 11 6.59 -17.05 -14.34
C ILE A 11 5.29 -16.31 -14.71
N PRO A 12 4.15 -17.00 -14.86
CA PRO A 12 2.89 -16.33 -15.18
C PRO A 12 2.36 -15.58 -13.96
N LEU A 13 1.98 -14.31 -14.15
CA LEU A 13 1.37 -13.46 -13.13
C LEU A 13 0.03 -12.89 -13.66
N PRO A 14 -1.04 -13.70 -13.72
CA PRO A 14 -2.27 -13.34 -14.44
C PRO A 14 -3.07 -12.17 -13.85
N ASN A 15 -2.70 -11.64 -12.69
CA ASN A 15 -3.40 -10.56 -11.99
C ASN A 15 -2.51 -9.35 -11.67
N VAL A 16 -1.34 -9.25 -12.31
CA VAL A 16 -0.42 -8.13 -12.12
C VAL A 16 -0.26 -7.39 -13.44
N HIS A 17 -0.71 -6.14 -13.49
CA HIS A 17 -0.53 -5.30 -14.67
C HIS A 17 0.95 -5.00 -14.90
N ILE A 18 1.36 -4.94 -16.16
CA ILE A 18 2.76 -4.70 -16.55
C ILE A 18 3.33 -3.40 -15.94
N LYS A 19 2.52 -2.34 -15.86
CA LYS A 19 2.93 -1.05 -15.28
C LYS A 19 3.24 -1.18 -13.79
N THR A 20 2.43 -1.95 -13.06
CA THR A 20 2.63 -2.24 -11.64
C THR A 20 3.87 -3.11 -11.44
N MET A 21 4.04 -4.15 -12.27
CA MET A 21 5.23 -5.00 -12.22
C MET A 21 6.52 -4.22 -12.46
N ILE A 22 6.52 -3.26 -13.39
CA ILE A 22 7.68 -2.38 -13.63
C ILE A 22 8.05 -1.60 -12.37
N LYS A 23 7.07 -1.06 -11.63
CA LYS A 23 7.33 -0.37 -10.35
C LYS A 23 7.87 -1.31 -9.28
N VAL A 24 7.34 -2.53 -9.18
CA VAL A 24 7.86 -3.53 -8.22
C VAL A 24 9.31 -3.88 -8.55
N ILE A 25 9.63 -4.06 -9.83
CA ILE A 25 11.01 -4.31 -10.27
C ILE A 25 11.93 -3.12 -9.97
N GLU A 26 11.45 -1.88 -10.14
CA GLU A 26 12.19 -0.67 -9.76
C GLU A 26 12.54 -0.66 -8.27
N TYR A 27 11.57 -1.00 -7.42
CA TYR A 27 11.76 -1.14 -5.97
C TYR A 27 12.83 -2.18 -5.63
N TRP A 28 12.72 -3.39 -6.21
CA TRP A 28 13.69 -4.47 -5.98
C TRP A 28 15.09 -4.11 -6.43
N LYS A 29 15.23 -3.49 -7.61
CA LYS A 29 16.53 -3.04 -8.10
C LYS A 29 17.18 -2.10 -7.10
N LYS A 30 16.43 -1.11 -6.61
CA LYS A 30 16.95 -0.15 -5.65
C LYS A 30 17.38 -0.80 -4.32
N HIS A 31 16.58 -1.73 -3.80
CA HIS A 31 16.87 -2.45 -2.55
C HIS A 31 17.98 -3.50 -2.68
N SER A 32 18.29 -3.92 -3.91
CA SER A 32 19.41 -4.83 -4.20
C SER A 32 20.76 -4.12 -4.39
N GLU A 33 20.80 -2.78 -4.45
CA GLU A 33 22.04 -2.02 -4.65
C GLU A 33 22.96 -2.12 -3.42
N GLU A 34 24.19 -2.61 -3.64
CA GLU A 34 25.21 -2.64 -2.60
C GLU A 34 25.73 -1.22 -2.27
N GLY A 35 26.07 -0.98 -1.00
CA GLY A 35 26.65 0.28 -0.56
C GLY A 35 25.66 1.44 -0.38
N VAL A 36 24.36 1.21 -0.57
CA VAL A 36 23.31 2.18 -0.22
C VAL A 36 23.05 2.13 1.28
N SER A 37 23.03 3.28 1.95
CA SER A 37 22.73 3.33 3.38
C SER A 37 21.24 3.13 3.64
N LYS A 38 20.91 2.67 4.85
CA LYS A 38 19.52 2.48 5.28
C LYS A 38 18.70 3.78 5.17
N ASP A 39 19.30 4.92 5.52
CA ASP A 39 18.62 6.22 5.44
C ASP A 39 18.27 6.61 4.00
N MET A 40 19.16 6.32 3.04
CA MET A 40 18.89 6.56 1.62
C MET A 40 17.77 5.67 1.08
N LEU A 41 17.68 4.41 1.55
CA LEU A 41 16.56 3.52 1.21
C LEU A 41 15.25 4.02 1.81
N MET A 42 15.24 4.46 3.06
CA MET A 42 14.05 5.03 3.70
C MET A 42 13.54 6.29 3.00
N ASP A 43 14.45 7.15 2.53
CA ASP A 43 14.07 8.33 1.74
C ASP A 43 13.55 7.96 0.34
N PHE A 44 14.15 6.94 -0.28
CA PHE A 44 13.65 6.36 -1.52
C PHE A 44 12.24 5.79 -1.33
N ASP A 45 11.99 5.00 -0.29
CA ASP A 45 10.69 4.40 0.02
C ASP A 45 9.58 5.44 0.12
N LYS A 46 9.85 6.50 0.90
CA LYS A 46 8.92 7.64 1.04
C LYS A 46 8.66 8.35 -0.28
N ALA A 47 9.65 8.44 -1.16
CA ALA A 47 9.47 9.03 -2.48
C ALA A 47 8.71 8.09 -3.43
N PHE A 48 9.01 6.78 -3.36
CA PHE A 48 8.43 5.74 -4.19
C PHE A 48 6.93 5.57 -3.93
N MET A 49 6.49 5.70 -2.67
CA MET A 49 5.09 5.57 -2.27
C MET A 49 4.23 6.82 -2.50
N LYS A 50 4.82 7.95 -2.92
CA LYS A 50 4.09 9.15 -3.35
C LYS A 50 3.45 8.97 -4.73
N VAL A 51 2.50 8.06 -4.80
CA VAL A 51 1.74 7.72 -6.01
C VAL A 51 0.25 8.00 -5.84
N HIS A 52 -0.44 8.09 -6.97
CA HIS A 52 -1.90 8.18 -6.99
C HIS A 52 -2.56 6.97 -6.33
N HIS A 53 -3.74 7.15 -5.72
CA HIS A 53 -4.46 6.11 -4.98
C HIS A 53 -4.67 4.83 -5.80
N SER A 54 -5.01 4.95 -7.09
CA SER A 54 -5.16 3.79 -7.99
C SER A 54 -3.88 2.95 -8.13
N ILE A 55 -2.72 3.60 -8.20
CA ILE A 55 -1.42 2.91 -8.31
C ILE A 55 -1.07 2.24 -6.98
N LEU A 56 -1.37 2.91 -5.86
CA LEU A 56 -1.18 2.33 -4.52
C LEU A 56 -1.99 1.04 -4.37
N TYR A 57 -3.26 1.05 -4.80
CA TYR A 57 -4.12 -0.13 -4.78
C TYR A 57 -3.56 -1.28 -5.63
N ASP A 58 -3.14 -0.98 -6.87
CA ASP A 58 -2.51 -1.99 -7.73
C ASP A 58 -1.24 -2.57 -7.11
N LEU A 59 -0.41 -1.74 -6.46
CA LEU A 59 0.80 -2.18 -5.76
C LEU A 59 0.48 -3.08 -4.56
N ILE A 60 -0.56 -2.78 -3.77
CA ILE A 60 -1.01 -3.64 -2.67
C ILE A 60 -1.35 -5.04 -3.21
N LEU A 61 -2.18 -5.11 -4.25
CA LEU A 61 -2.59 -6.38 -4.84
C LEU A 61 -1.41 -7.17 -5.43
N ALA A 62 -0.54 -6.50 -6.19
CA ALA A 62 0.63 -7.13 -6.79
C ALA A 62 1.60 -7.67 -5.73
N THR A 63 1.87 -6.87 -4.70
CA THR A 63 2.75 -7.25 -3.59
C THR A 63 2.22 -8.44 -2.81
N ASN A 64 0.91 -8.47 -2.55
CA ASN A 64 0.26 -9.61 -1.89
C ASN A 64 0.37 -10.90 -2.72
N VAL A 65 0.23 -10.81 -4.05
CA VAL A 65 0.44 -11.95 -4.96
C VAL A 65 1.89 -12.43 -4.95
N LEU A 66 2.84 -11.51 -4.91
CA LEU A 66 4.27 -11.80 -4.90
C LEU A 66 4.80 -12.24 -3.52
N ASN A 67 3.98 -12.09 -2.46
CA ASN A 67 4.33 -12.39 -1.07
C ASN A 67 5.61 -11.68 -0.61
N ASP A 68 5.80 -10.43 -1.03
CA ASP A 68 6.92 -9.59 -0.63
C ASP A 68 6.52 -8.74 0.58
N LYS A 69 7.04 -9.12 1.76
CA LYS A 69 6.72 -8.45 3.02
C LYS A 69 7.36 -7.07 3.14
N GLU A 70 8.54 -6.87 2.57
CA GLU A 70 9.29 -5.62 2.76
C GLU A 70 8.56 -4.47 2.06
N ILE A 71 8.21 -4.65 0.80
CA ILE A 71 7.43 -3.64 0.07
C ILE A 71 6.01 -3.51 0.64
N LEU A 72 5.41 -4.59 1.15
CA LEU A 72 4.08 -4.53 1.79
C LEU A 72 4.10 -3.65 3.05
N ASP A 73 5.11 -3.80 3.90
CA ASP A 73 5.26 -3.00 5.12
C ASP A 73 5.40 -1.51 4.79
N VAL A 74 6.17 -1.17 3.75
CA VAL A 74 6.33 0.21 3.27
C VAL A 74 5.00 0.76 2.73
N ILE A 75 4.25 -0.04 1.97
CA ILE A 75 2.91 0.35 1.47
C ILE A 75 1.93 0.56 2.65
N CYS A 76 1.92 -0.33 3.63
CA CYS A 76 1.08 -0.21 4.81
C CYS A 76 1.41 1.06 5.60
N GLN A 77 2.70 1.39 5.76
CA GLN A 77 3.10 2.62 6.42
C GLN A 77 2.62 3.87 5.67
N GLU A 78 2.70 3.89 4.34
CA GLU A 78 2.15 4.99 3.54
C GLU A 78 0.63 5.14 3.74
N VAL A 79 -0.12 4.02 3.77
CA VAL A 79 -1.57 4.07 4.04
C VAL A 79 -1.85 4.64 5.43
N VAL A 80 -1.08 4.23 6.44
CA VAL A 80 -1.17 4.78 7.80
C VAL A 80 -0.89 6.28 7.78
N ASP A 81 0.17 6.73 7.11
CA ASP A 81 0.55 8.14 7.03
C ASP A 81 -0.50 9.00 6.32
N ARG A 82 -1.25 8.42 5.36
CA ARG A 82 -2.38 9.10 4.70
C ARG A 82 -3.62 9.25 5.57
N ILE A 83 -3.80 8.39 6.57
CA ILE A 83 -4.95 8.40 7.49
C ILE A 83 -4.63 9.21 8.75
N LYS A 84 -3.38 9.14 9.22
CA LYS A 84 -2.95 9.72 10.48
C LYS A 84 -3.24 11.22 10.55
N GLY A 85 -4.00 11.62 11.56
CA GLY A 85 -4.36 13.01 11.81
C GLY A 85 -5.51 13.55 10.95
N LYS A 86 -6.13 12.73 10.11
CA LYS A 86 -7.36 13.07 9.38
C LYS A 86 -8.60 12.66 10.17
N THR A 87 -9.70 13.40 10.01
CA THR A 87 -11.00 12.97 10.54
C THR A 87 -11.58 11.80 9.73
N PRO A 88 -12.60 11.09 10.24
CA PRO A 88 -13.31 10.07 9.47
C PRO A 88 -13.86 10.59 8.14
N GLU A 89 -14.35 11.83 8.10
CA GLU A 89 -14.88 12.46 6.89
C GLU A 89 -13.78 12.79 5.87
N GLU A 90 -12.64 13.32 6.35
CA GLU A 90 -11.47 13.59 5.49
C GLU A 90 -10.88 12.30 4.93
N THR A 91 -10.79 11.26 5.76
CA THR A 91 -10.35 9.93 5.35
C THR A 91 -11.31 9.34 4.32
N SER A 92 -12.62 9.41 4.56
CA SER A 92 -13.62 8.92 3.61
C SER A 92 -13.49 9.61 2.26
N LYS A 93 -13.25 10.93 2.26
CA LYS A 93 -13.03 11.69 1.04
C LYS A 93 -11.72 11.32 0.32
N GLU A 94 -10.62 11.12 1.06
CA GLU A 94 -9.33 10.72 0.50
C GLU A 94 -9.41 9.39 -0.25
N PHE A 95 -10.15 8.43 0.33
CA PHE A 95 -10.27 7.06 -0.18
C PHE A 95 -11.53 6.85 -1.04
N ASP A 96 -12.27 7.92 -1.37
CA ASP A 96 -13.53 7.89 -2.12
C ASP A 96 -14.55 6.88 -1.54
N ILE A 97 -14.60 6.80 -0.21
CA ILE A 97 -15.50 5.92 0.53
C ILE A 97 -16.82 6.66 0.73
N LYS A 98 -17.90 6.04 0.26
CA LYS A 98 -19.26 6.54 0.49
C LYS A 98 -19.69 6.21 1.92
N ASN A 99 -20.09 7.23 2.68
CA ASN A 99 -20.78 7.03 3.96
C ASN A 99 -22.16 6.39 3.70
N ASP A 100 -22.38 5.20 4.24
CA ASP A 100 -23.60 4.40 4.13
C ASP A 100 -24.37 4.29 5.46
N PHE A 101 -23.91 4.96 6.52
CA PHE A 101 -24.63 5.05 7.79
C PHE A 101 -25.90 5.88 7.66
N ILE A 102 -26.97 5.45 8.33
CA ILE A 102 -28.11 6.35 8.57
C ILE A 102 -27.75 7.38 9.66
N PRO A 103 -28.35 8.59 9.65
CA PRO A 103 -27.96 9.67 10.57
C PRO A 103 -28.00 9.30 12.06
N GLU A 104 -28.91 8.42 12.46
CA GLU A 104 -29.02 7.95 13.84
C GLU A 104 -27.88 6.98 14.22
N GLU A 105 -27.50 6.08 13.31
CA GLU A 105 -26.36 5.17 13.51
C GLU A 105 -25.05 5.95 13.60
N GLU A 106 -24.84 6.93 12.71
CA GLU A 106 -23.64 7.78 12.74
C GLU A 106 -23.55 8.55 14.07
N LYS A 107 -24.68 9.03 14.59
CA LYS A 107 -24.75 9.76 15.86
C LYS A 107 -24.43 8.87 17.05
N GLU A 108 -24.96 7.64 17.09
CA GLU A 108 -24.63 6.67 18.14
C GLU A 108 -23.14 6.25 18.06
N ILE A 109 -22.60 6.00 16.86
CA ILE A 109 -21.18 5.69 16.66
C ILE A 109 -20.29 6.84 17.14
N ARG A 110 -20.63 8.09 16.83
CA ARG A 110 -19.86 9.26 17.31
C ARG A 110 -19.93 9.43 18.83
N LYS A 111 -21.07 9.11 19.43
CA LYS A 111 -21.25 9.17 20.89
C LYS A 111 -20.43 8.08 21.60
N ASP A 112 -20.44 6.85 21.07
CA ASP A 112 -19.66 5.75 21.63
C ASP A 112 -18.15 5.96 21.47
N ASN A 113 -17.74 6.64 20.39
CA ASN A 113 -16.34 6.97 20.11
C ASN A 113 -15.95 8.39 20.52
N ALA A 114 -16.72 9.05 21.41
CA ALA A 114 -16.45 10.42 21.83
C ALA A 114 -15.03 10.62 22.41
N TRP A 115 -14.44 9.56 22.98
CA TRP A 115 -13.09 9.54 23.53
C TRP A 115 -11.97 9.80 22.51
N ASP A 116 -12.23 9.61 21.20
CA ASP A 116 -11.27 9.82 20.11
C ASP A 116 -11.35 11.26 19.54
N PHE A 117 -12.31 12.06 20.01
CA PHE A 117 -12.58 13.44 19.55
C PHE A 117 -12.29 14.51 20.62
N GLU A 118 -11.71 14.15 21.77
CA GLU A 118 -11.23 15.05 22.84
C GLU A 118 -9.74 15.44 22.64
#